data_AF-A0A519SI13-F1
#
_entry.id   AF-A0A519SI13-F1
#
_cell.length_a   1.000
_cell.length_b   1.000
_cell.length_c   1.000
_cell.angle_alpha   90.00
_cell.angle_beta   90.00
_cell.angle_gamma   90.00
#
_symmetry.space_group_name_H-M   'P 1'
#
loop_
_entity.id
_entity.type
_entity.pdbx_description
1 polymer ?
#
loop_
_entity_poly.entity_id
_entity_poly.type
_entity_poly.pdbx_seq_one_letter_code
_entity_poly.pdbx_strand_id
1 'polypeptide(L)'
;MKKFVYTLALIFTLGISFNSAQAANKPAKNPTELTAEQSAQLERIKTRVEEIRDMDKSNLTRTERKALRSELRELKGQARAVSGGVYLSVGAIIIIILLLILIL
;
A
#
# COMPACT_ATOMS: atom_id res chain seq x y z
N MET A 1 9.96 -40.08 14.26
CA MET A 1 9.82 -38.83 13.47
C MET A 1 8.39 -38.59 13.00
N LYS A 2 7.71 -39.55 12.34
CA LYS A 2 6.30 -39.39 11.90
C LYS A 2 5.32 -39.02 13.04
N LYS A 3 5.45 -39.64 14.20
CA LYS A 3 4.63 -39.35 15.40
C LYS A 3 4.83 -37.93 15.93
N PHE A 4 6.06 -37.40 15.83
CA PHE A 4 6.38 -36.03 16.23
C PHE A 4 5.74 -35.01 15.27
N VAL A 5 5.73 -35.32 13.97
CA VAL A 5 5.07 -34.50 12.94
C VAL A 5 3.55 -34.50 13.15
N TYR A 6 2.93 -35.64 13.46
CA TYR A 6 1.50 -35.70 13.75
C TYR A 6 1.11 -34.98 15.04
N THR A 7 1.95 -35.06 16.10
CA THR A 7 1.71 -34.29 17.33
C THR A 7 1.88 -32.79 17.12
N LEU A 8 2.86 -32.37 16.30
CA LEU A 8 3.05 -30.96 15.96
C LEU A 8 1.88 -30.42 15.13
N ALA A 9 1.38 -31.20 14.18
CA ALA A 9 0.20 -30.87 13.36
C ALA A 9 -1.09 -30.79 14.20
N LEU A 10 -1.27 -31.67 15.19
CA LEU A 10 -2.41 -31.65 16.10
C LEU A 10 -2.40 -30.38 16.99
N ILE A 11 -1.24 -29.97 17.49
CA ILE A 11 -1.10 -28.74 18.29
C ILE A 11 -1.39 -27.50 17.43
N PHE A 12 -0.99 -27.54 16.15
CA PHE A 12 -1.25 -26.45 15.21
C PHE A 12 -2.73 -26.32 14.83
N THR A 13 -3.50 -27.41 14.75
CA THR A 13 -4.94 -27.35 14.46
C THR A 13 -5.78 -26.93 15.67
N LEU A 14 -5.36 -27.27 16.89
CA LEU A 14 -6.03 -26.86 18.12
C LEU A 14 -5.75 -25.39 18.52
N GLY A 15 -4.63 -24.81 18.08
CA GLY A 15 -4.26 -23.41 18.38
C GLY A 15 -4.97 -22.32 17.55
N ILE A 16 -5.83 -22.69 16.59
CA ILE A 16 -6.47 -21.73 15.67
C ILE A 16 -7.82 -21.20 16.22
N SER A 17 -8.33 -21.76 17.32
CA SER A 17 -9.51 -21.21 17.99
C SER A 17 -9.12 -20.00 18.82
N PHE A 18 -9.77 -18.85 18.61
CA PHE A 18 -9.54 -17.53 19.22
C PHE A 18 -8.58 -16.58 18.50
N ASN A 19 -8.79 -16.36 17.21
CA ASN A 19 -8.73 -15.00 16.67
C ASN A 19 -9.93 -14.77 15.75
N SER A 20 -11.10 -14.50 16.32
CA SER A 20 -12.10 -13.74 15.58
C SER A 20 -11.55 -12.33 15.44
N ALA A 21 -10.80 -12.09 14.37
CA ALA A 21 -10.57 -10.75 13.88
C ALA A 21 -11.96 -10.20 13.50
N GLN A 22 -12.63 -9.56 14.47
CA GLN A 22 -13.69 -8.62 14.17
C GLN A 22 -13.01 -7.50 13.39
N ALA A 23 -13.03 -7.62 12.06
CA ALA A 23 -13.09 -6.44 11.23
C ALA A 23 -14.31 -5.68 11.74
N ALA A 24 -14.08 -4.69 12.62
CA ALA A 24 -15.11 -3.73 12.93
C ALA A 24 -15.61 -3.28 11.57
N ASN A 25 -16.88 -3.57 11.27
CA ASN A 25 -17.63 -2.89 10.23
C ASN A 25 -17.61 -1.42 10.66
N LYS A 26 -16.49 -0.73 10.40
CA LYS A 26 -16.48 0.72 10.33
C LYS A 26 -17.56 0.97 9.29
N PRO A 27 -18.66 1.66 9.64
CA PRO A 27 -19.64 2.04 8.63
C PRO A 27 -18.82 2.65 7.51
N ALA A 28 -19.02 2.15 6.29
CA ALA A 28 -18.33 2.65 5.10
C ALA A 28 -18.37 4.16 5.23
N LYS A 29 -17.22 4.75 5.55
CA LYS A 29 -17.14 6.16 5.87
C LYS A 29 -17.50 6.79 4.55
N ASN A 30 -18.74 7.31 4.45
CA ASN A 30 -19.23 8.13 3.35
C ASN A 30 -18.04 8.90 2.81
N PRO A 31 -17.71 8.82 1.50
CA PRO A 31 -16.41 9.17 0.94
C PRO A 31 -15.90 10.38 1.68
N THR A 32 -14.99 10.12 2.64
CA THR A 32 -14.77 11.06 3.74
C THR A 32 -14.44 12.37 3.08
N GLU A 33 -15.26 13.40 3.29
CA GLU A 33 -14.90 14.75 2.89
C GLU A 33 -13.46 14.94 3.37
N LEU A 34 -12.55 15.15 2.42
CA LEU A 34 -11.13 15.27 2.72
C LEU A 34 -11.02 16.29 3.83
N THR A 35 -10.32 15.96 4.92
CA THR A 35 -10.09 16.97 5.96
C THR A 35 -9.41 18.18 5.31
N ALA A 36 -9.60 19.38 5.88
CA ALA A 36 -8.95 20.58 5.37
C ALA A 36 -7.43 20.40 5.20
N GLU A 37 -6.82 19.60 6.07
CA GLU A 37 -5.41 19.23 5.98
C GLU A 37 -5.10 18.27 4.82
N GLN A 38 -5.92 17.25 4.60
CA GLN A 38 -5.77 16.29 3.50
C GLN A 38 -5.94 16.94 2.13
N SER A 39 -6.92 17.84 2.00
CA SER A 39 -7.14 18.62 0.77
C SER A 39 -5.98 19.55 0.48
N ALA A 40 -5.49 20.30 1.48
CA ALA A 40 -4.30 21.13 1.34
C ALA A 40 -3.04 20.32 0.97
N GLN A 41 -2.89 19.11 1.52
CA GLN A 41 -1.79 18.22 1.15
C GLN A 41 -1.89 17.73 -0.30
N LEU A 42 -3.09 17.35 -0.76
CA LEU A 42 -3.34 16.95 -2.14
C LEU A 42 -3.07 18.09 -3.13
N GLU A 43 -3.47 19.32 -2.77
CA GLU A 43 -3.21 20.51 -3.57
C GLU A 43 -1.71 20.77 -3.73
N ARG A 44 -0.94 20.70 -2.64
CA ARG A 44 0.53 20.82 -2.69
C ARG A 44 1.16 19.76 -3.61
N ILE A 45 0.71 18.51 -3.49
CA ILE A 45 1.19 17.42 -4.35
C ILE A 45 0.86 17.72 -5.82
N LYS A 46 -0.36 18.19 -6.09
CA LYS A 46 -0.79 18.55 -7.45
C LYS A 46 0.07 19.67 -8.04
N THR A 47 0.27 20.77 -7.30
CA THR A 47 1.13 21.88 -7.72
C THR A 47 2.53 21.40 -8.08
N ARG A 48 3.14 20.57 -7.22
CA ARG A 48 4.49 20.05 -7.48
C ARG A 48 4.56 19.15 -8.71
N VAL A 49 3.54 18.31 -8.93
CA VAL A 49 3.46 17.49 -10.14
C VAL A 49 3.33 18.34 -11.39
N GLU A 50 2.55 19.42 -11.35
CA GLU A 50 2.39 20.37 -12.45
C GLU A 50 3.70 21.12 -12.73
N GLU A 51 4.40 21.59 -11.70
CA GLU A 51 5.75 22.16 -11.83
C GLU A 51 6.72 21.19 -12.54
N ILE A 52 6.79 19.94 -12.08
CA ILE A 52 7.64 18.93 -12.71
C ILE A 52 7.18 18.63 -14.14
N ARG A 53 5.88 18.65 -14.42
CA ARG A 53 5.33 18.41 -15.77
C ARG A 53 5.77 19.51 -16.73
N ASP A 54 5.63 20.77 -16.31
CA ASP A 54 5.77 21.95 -17.15
C ASP A 54 7.22 22.46 -17.23
N MET A 55 8.11 21.94 -16.39
CA MET A 55 9.54 22.19 -16.46
C MET A 55 10.15 21.70 -17.78
N ASP A 56 11.03 22.51 -18.40
CA ASP A 56 11.86 22.08 -19.52
C ASP A 56 12.92 21.07 -19.06
N LYS A 57 12.96 19.91 -19.72
CA LYS A 57 13.82 18.76 -19.38
C LYS A 57 14.88 18.49 -20.44
N SER A 58 14.93 19.31 -21.49
CA SER A 58 15.82 19.18 -22.64
C SER A 58 17.29 19.06 -22.22
N ASN A 59 17.69 19.88 -21.26
CA ASN A 59 19.07 19.99 -20.76
C ASN A 59 19.38 19.11 -19.54
N LEU A 60 18.42 18.33 -19.04
CA LEU A 60 18.64 17.51 -17.86
C LEU A 60 19.47 16.26 -18.17
N THR A 61 20.43 15.98 -17.29
CA THR A 61 21.20 14.74 -17.27
C THR A 61 20.31 13.53 -16.98
N ARG A 62 20.82 12.32 -17.25
CA ARG A 62 20.09 11.08 -16.97
C ARG A 62 19.80 10.91 -15.47
N THR A 63 20.70 11.36 -14.61
CA THR A 63 20.59 11.30 -13.15
C THR A 63 19.50 12.25 -12.64
N GLU A 64 19.46 13.49 -13.12
CA GLU A 64 18.41 14.45 -12.78
C GLU A 64 17.04 13.98 -13.25
N ARG A 65 16.93 13.47 -14.48
CA ARG A 65 15.68 12.87 -14.97
C ARG A 65 15.25 11.67 -14.13
N LYS A 66 16.19 10.89 -13.58
CA LYS A 66 15.88 9.78 -12.69
C LYS A 66 15.39 10.28 -11.32
N ALA A 67 15.99 11.33 -10.78
CA ALA A 67 15.55 11.97 -9.54
C ALA A 67 14.10 12.47 -9.66
N LEU A 68 13.76 13.19 -10.73
CA LEU A 68 12.39 13.65 -10.98
C LEU A 68 11.38 12.50 -11.10
N ARG A 69 11.78 11.38 -11.70
CA ARG A 69 10.92 10.18 -11.75
C ARG A 69 10.75 9.52 -10.38
N SER A 70 11.76 9.57 -9.51
CA SER A 70 11.65 9.09 -8.12
C SER A 70 10.68 9.97 -7.35
N GLU A 71 10.86 11.29 -7.45
CA GLU A 71 10.00 12.28 -6.81
C GLU A 71 8.54 12.11 -7.25
N LEU A 72 8.27 11.96 -8.56
CA LEU A 72 6.91 11.68 -9.05
C LEU A 72 6.31 10.38 -8.50
N ARG A 73 7.12 9.33 -8.27
CA ARG A 73 6.65 8.08 -7.67
C ARG A 73 6.31 8.27 -6.19
N GLU A 74 7.09 9.05 -5.47
CA GLU A 74 6.86 9.40 -4.06
C GLU A 74 5.63 10.30 -3.91
N LEU A 75 5.42 11.27 -4.80
CA LEU A 75 4.22 12.12 -4.82
C LEU A 75 2.96 11.30 -5.13
N LYS A 76 3.04 10.36 -6.07
CA LYS A 76 1.97 9.36 -6.31
C LYS A 76 1.74 8.47 -5.08
N GLY A 77 2.84 8.12 -4.41
CA GLY A 77 2.96 7.63 -3.04
C GLY A 77 1.94 8.31 -2.11
N GLN A 78 2.25 9.55 -1.81
CA GLN A 78 1.52 10.38 -0.86
C GLN A 78 0.07 10.61 -1.29
N ALA A 79 -0.21 10.89 -2.58
CA ALA A 79 -1.56 11.16 -3.06
C ALA A 79 -2.53 9.98 -2.82
N ARG A 80 -2.09 8.74 -3.05
CA ARG A 80 -2.91 7.54 -2.80
C ARG A 80 -3.14 7.28 -1.32
N ALA A 81 -2.17 7.63 -0.47
CA ALA A 81 -2.32 7.50 0.97
C ALA A 81 -3.35 8.51 1.51
N VAL A 82 -3.36 9.73 0.95
CA VAL A 82 -4.34 10.76 1.26
C VAL A 82 -5.75 10.36 0.80
N SER A 83 -5.89 9.73 -0.37
CA SER A 83 -7.18 9.33 -0.93
C SER A 83 -7.76 8.01 -0.36
N GLY A 84 -7.22 7.49 0.74
CA GLY A 84 -7.69 6.25 1.37
C GLY A 84 -7.34 4.96 0.61
N GLY A 85 -6.39 5.01 -0.33
CA GLY A 85 -5.90 3.84 -1.05
C GLY A 85 -4.99 2.97 -0.18
N VAL A 86 -5.23 1.66 -0.17
CA VAL A 86 -4.35 0.69 0.49
C VAL A 86 -3.04 0.57 -0.28
N TYR A 87 -1.92 0.91 0.36
CA TYR A 87 -0.58 0.64 -0.17
C TYR A 87 -0.25 -0.84 -0.05
N LEU A 88 -0.44 -1.59 -1.13
CA LEU A 88 0.12 -2.93 -1.25
C LEU A 88 1.60 -2.81 -1.63
N SER A 89 2.47 -3.08 -0.65
CA SER A 89 3.90 -3.21 -0.90
C SER A 89 4.15 -4.38 -1.86
N VAL A 90 5.28 -4.36 -2.57
CA VAL A 90 5.66 -5.47 -3.46
C VAL A 90 5.66 -6.81 -2.69
N GLY A 91 6.13 -6.79 -1.43
CA GLY A 91 6.07 -7.95 -0.54
C GLY A 91 4.63 -8.40 -0.22
N ALA A 92 3.73 -7.46 0.04
CA ALA A 92 2.31 -7.79 0.30
C ALA A 92 1.63 -8.39 -0.93
N ILE A 93 1.96 -7.92 -2.15
CA ILE A 93 1.47 -8.51 -3.40
C ILE A 93 1.97 -9.95 -3.54
N ILE A 94 3.25 -10.21 -3.25
CA ILE A 94 3.84 -11.56 -3.31
C ILE A 94 3.13 -12.50 -2.33
N ILE A 95 2.86 -12.05 -1.10
CA ILE A 95 2.16 -12.86 -0.09
C ILE A 95 0.74 -13.21 -0.54
N ILE A 96 -0.01 -12.26 -1.09
CA ILE A 96 -1.36 -12.51 -1.62
C ILE A 96 -1.33 -13.53 -2.76
N ILE A 97 -0.37 -13.42 -3.68
CA ILE A 97 -0.21 -14.38 -4.78
C ILE A 97 0.12 -15.77 -4.24
N LEU A 98 1.03 -15.89 -3.27
CA LEU A 98 1.37 -17.16 -2.63
C LEU A 98 0.17 -17.81 -1.93
N LEU A 99 -0.65 -17.01 -1.25
CA LEU A 99 -1.86 -17.49 -0.59
C LEU A 99 -2.89 -18.01 -1.61
N LEU A 100 -3.07 -17.32 -2.74
CA LEU A 100 -3.98 -17.79 -3.80
C LEU A 100 -3.53 -19.13 -4.39
N ILE A 101 -2.22 -19.34 -4.55
CA ILE A 101 -1.67 -20.61 -5.06
C ILE A 101 -1.85 -21.76 -4.05
N LEU A 102 -1.81 -21.46 -2.75
CA LEU A 102 -1.92 -22.48 -1.69
C LEU A 102 -3.38 -22.85 -1.37
N ILE A 103 -4.33 -21.95 -1.65
CA ILE A 103 -5.76 -22.14 -1.39
C ILE A 103 -6.51 -22.74 -2.59
N LEU A 104 -6.04 -22.46 -3.82
CA LEU A 104 -6.59 -23.04 -5.07
C LEU A 104 -6.08 -24.47 -5.28
#